data_AF-A0A182IL91-F1
#
_entry.id   AF-A0A182IL91-F1
#
_cell.length_a   1.000
_cell.length_b   1.000
_cell.length_c   1.000
_cell.angle_alpha   90.00
_cell.angle_beta   90.00
_cell.angle_gamma   90.00
#
_symmetry.space_group_name_H-M   'P 1'
#
loop_
_entity.id
_entity.type
_entity.pdbx_description
1 polymer ?
#
loop_
_entity_poly.entity_id
_entity_poly.type
_entity_poly.pdbx_seq_one_letter_code
_entity_poly.pdbx_strand_id
1 'polypeptide(L)'
;MRYAAPVWHVGLAPKTYCLRLESAQWFVARRVGYTFRRVRYWSAILVAGIIPISLQVEEDARVYHRLRVTDFRIQAAAIRQEERCITFEGYATIAVGNNKNSRFMRWAYRVIPSVNQWINRRHGDMSFHLAQWLTGH
;
A
#
# COMPACT_ATOMS: atom_id res chain seq x y z
N MET A 1 7.84 5.33 -10.15
CA MET A 1 8.24 5.92 -8.86
C MET A 1 9.29 5.11 -8.10
N ARG A 2 9.39 3.78 -8.28
CA ARG A 2 10.26 2.89 -7.46
C ARG A 2 11.63 2.56 -8.08
N TYR A 3 12.04 3.24 -9.16
CA TYR A 3 13.34 2.95 -9.78
C TYR A 3 14.47 3.25 -8.80
N ALA A 4 15.42 2.33 -8.68
CA ALA A 4 16.52 2.39 -7.71
C ALA A 4 16.08 2.60 -6.24
N ALA A 5 14.84 2.24 -5.89
CA ALA A 5 14.30 2.33 -4.52
C ALA A 5 15.26 1.83 -3.43
N PRO A 6 15.94 0.68 -3.60
CA PRO A 6 16.90 0.20 -2.60
C PRO A 6 18.04 1.17 -2.28
N VAL A 7 18.42 2.05 -3.21
CA VAL A 7 19.51 3.00 -3.01
C VAL A 7 19.07 4.20 -2.17
N TRP A 8 17.87 4.73 -2.43
CA TRP A 8 17.39 5.95 -1.78
C TRP A 8 16.37 5.72 -0.66
N HIS A 9 15.98 4.47 -0.36
CA HIS A 9 14.96 4.16 0.66
C HIS A 9 15.27 4.78 2.04
N VAL A 10 16.54 4.87 2.42
CA VAL A 10 16.99 5.50 3.68
C VAL A 10 16.58 6.98 3.76
N GLY A 11 16.49 7.65 2.61
CA GLY A 11 16.00 9.02 2.47
C GLY A 11 14.51 9.19 2.76
N LEU A 12 13.76 8.11 3.01
CA LEU A 12 12.36 8.19 3.50
C LEU A 12 12.25 8.29 5.02
N ALA A 13 13.36 8.18 5.77
CA ALA A 13 13.34 8.36 7.21
C ALA A 13 12.75 9.74 7.63
N PRO A 14 13.08 10.86 6.94
CA PRO A 14 12.35 12.11 7.11
C PRO A 14 10.91 12.01 6.58
N LYS A 15 9.95 12.32 7.45
CA LYS A 15 8.51 12.30 7.13
C LYS A 15 8.14 13.18 5.92
N THR A 16 8.89 14.25 5.66
CA THR A 16 8.64 15.19 4.55
C THR A 16 8.70 14.52 3.18
N TYR A 17 9.72 13.68 2.93
CA TYR A 17 9.87 12.97 1.65
C TYR A 17 8.81 11.88 1.49
N CYS A 18 8.51 11.16 2.58
CA CYS A 18 7.43 10.20 2.61
C CYS A 18 6.08 10.84 2.22
N LEU A 19 5.72 11.97 2.82
CA LEU A 19 4.47 12.68 2.51
C LEU A 19 4.38 13.14 1.04
N ARG A 20 5.51 13.52 0.41
CA ARG A 20 5.53 13.88 -1.02
C ARG A 20 5.21 12.67 -1.91
N LEU A 21 5.79 11.51 -1.61
CA LEU A 21 5.48 10.27 -2.34
C LEU A 21 4.05 9.81 -2.11
N GLU A 22 3.58 9.84 -0.86
CA GLU A 22 2.18 9.53 -0.54
C GLU A 22 1.22 10.46 -1.29
N SER A 23 1.55 11.75 -1.41
CA SER A 23 0.76 12.72 -2.17
C SER A 23 0.69 12.35 -3.66
N ALA A 24 1.80 11.94 -4.25
CA ALA A 24 1.82 11.50 -5.65
C ALA A 24 1.00 10.22 -5.87
N GLN A 25 1.15 9.23 -4.99
CA GLN A 25 0.37 7.99 -5.04
C GLN A 25 -1.12 8.23 -4.76
N TRP A 26 -1.45 9.18 -3.89
CA TRP A 26 -2.83 9.55 -3.58
C TRP A 26 -3.61 9.99 -4.81
N PHE A 27 -3.00 10.78 -5.71
CA PHE A 27 -3.66 11.19 -6.96
C PHE A 27 -4.02 9.97 -7.84
N VAL A 28 -3.12 8.99 -7.92
CA VAL A 28 -3.37 7.74 -8.66
C VAL A 28 -4.47 6.92 -7.98
N ALA A 29 -4.38 6.71 -6.67
CA ALA A 29 -5.35 5.95 -5.90
C ALA A 29 -6.77 6.53 -6.00
N ARG A 30 -6.89 7.85 -6.06
CA ARG A 30 -8.19 8.50 -6.26
C ARG A 30 -8.84 8.20 -7.59
N ARG A 31 -8.05 8.13 -8.66
CA ARG A 31 -8.53 7.79 -10.00
C ARG A 31 -8.89 6.31 -10.10
N VAL A 32 -8.03 5.43 -9.59
CA VAL A 32 -8.26 3.97 -9.60
C VAL A 32 -9.46 3.58 -8.74
N GLY A 33 -9.59 4.16 -7.55
CA GLY A 33 -10.66 3.83 -6.61
C GLY A 33 -11.94 4.66 -6.76
N TYR A 34 -12.05 5.54 -7.77
CA TYR A 34 -13.18 6.46 -7.95
C TYR A 34 -13.56 7.27 -6.68
N THR A 35 -12.58 7.61 -5.83
CA THR A 35 -12.83 8.25 -4.53
C THR A 35 -12.92 9.76 -4.61
N PHE A 36 -13.71 10.34 -3.69
CA PHE A 36 -13.94 11.79 -3.62
C PHE A 36 -12.66 12.58 -3.32
N ARG A 37 -12.64 13.87 -3.69
CA ARG A 37 -11.44 14.73 -3.51
C ARG A 37 -11.01 14.94 -2.06
N ARG A 38 -11.90 14.70 -1.10
CA ARG A 38 -11.65 14.89 0.34
C ARG A 38 -11.17 13.62 1.03
N VAL A 39 -11.18 12.48 0.32
CA VAL A 39 -10.73 11.21 0.89
C VAL A 39 -9.23 11.27 1.15
N ARG A 40 -8.82 11.02 2.40
CA ARG A 40 -7.41 11.04 2.81
C ARG A 40 -6.64 9.88 2.18
N TYR A 41 -5.33 10.06 2.03
CA TYR A 41 -4.42 9.08 1.41
C TYR A 41 -4.72 7.64 1.80
N TRP A 42 -4.60 7.30 3.08
CA TRP A 42 -4.77 5.93 3.57
C TRP A 42 -6.14 5.30 3.29
N SER A 43 -7.21 6.09 3.24
CA SER A 43 -8.54 5.60 2.82
C SER A 43 -8.59 5.37 1.31
N ALA A 44 -8.01 6.28 0.53
CA ALA A 44 -8.01 6.19 -0.93
C ALA A 44 -7.21 4.99 -1.43
N ILE A 45 -6.02 4.73 -0.89
CA ILE A 45 -5.19 3.57 -1.29
C ILE A 45 -5.83 2.24 -0.88
N LEU A 46 -6.45 2.15 0.31
CA LEU A 46 -7.17 0.94 0.73
C LEU A 46 -8.31 0.62 -0.23
N VAL A 47 -9.15 1.61 -0.53
CA VAL A 47 -10.28 1.47 -1.44
C VAL A 47 -9.82 1.13 -2.86
N ALA A 48 -8.74 1.77 -3.33
CA ALA A 48 -8.14 1.49 -4.63
C ALA A 48 -7.45 0.11 -4.72
N GLY A 49 -7.26 -0.59 -3.60
CA GLY A 49 -6.52 -1.86 -3.58
C GLY A 49 -5.03 -1.68 -3.90
N ILE A 50 -4.43 -0.58 -3.45
CA ILE A 50 -3.03 -0.24 -3.71
C ILE A 50 -2.22 -0.34 -2.40
N ILE A 51 -1.05 -0.97 -2.47
CA ILE A 51 -0.11 -1.02 -1.33
C ILE A 51 0.54 0.36 -1.15
N PRO A 52 0.60 0.90 0.09
CA PRO A 52 1.26 2.17 0.37
C PRO A 52 2.69 2.24 -0.16
N ILE A 53 3.08 3.38 -0.74
CA ILE A 53 4.38 3.54 -1.39
C ILE A 53 5.56 3.39 -0.42
N SER A 54 5.40 3.81 0.84
CA SER A 54 6.40 3.63 1.90
C SER A 54 6.73 2.15 2.09
N LEU A 55 5.70 1.32 2.26
CA LEU A 55 5.82 -0.13 2.40
C LEU A 55 6.38 -0.80 1.13
N GLN A 56 6.01 -0.31 -0.05
CA GLN A 56 6.53 -0.80 -1.33
C GLN A 56 8.03 -0.52 -1.50
N VAL A 57 8.52 0.64 -1.06
CA VAL A 57 9.93 1.00 -1.12
C VAL A 57 10.75 0.17 -0.12
N GLU A 58 10.23 -0.03 1.09
CA GLU A 58 10.85 -0.92 2.08
C GLU A 58 10.92 -2.37 1.60
N GLU A 59 9.86 -2.88 0.97
CA GLU A 59 9.87 -4.19 0.33
C GLU A 59 10.98 -4.29 -0.72
N ASP A 60 11.10 -3.31 -1.63
CA ASP A 60 12.15 -3.35 -2.65
C ASP A 60 13.55 -3.37 -2.03
N ALA A 61 13.76 -2.59 -0.97
CA ALA A 61 15.03 -2.59 -0.24
C ALA A 61 15.32 -3.97 0.38
N ARG A 62 14.36 -4.57 1.09
CA ARG A 62 14.52 -5.91 1.69
C ARG A 62 14.79 -6.98 0.64
N VAL A 63 14.04 -7.00 -0.45
CA VAL A 63 14.25 -7.92 -1.57
C VAL A 63 15.65 -7.76 -2.15
N TYR A 64 16.08 -6.52 -2.42
CA TYR A 64 17.41 -6.25 -2.97
C TYR A 64 18.54 -6.71 -2.03
N HIS A 65 18.42 -6.46 -0.72
CA HIS A 65 19.40 -6.91 0.26
C HIS A 65 19.46 -8.43 0.35
N ARG A 66 18.32 -9.13 0.38
CA ARG A 66 18.28 -10.60 0.41
C ARG A 66 18.88 -11.20 -0.86
N LEU A 67 18.54 -10.67 -2.03
CA LEU A 67 19.07 -11.10 -3.32
C LEU A 67 20.59 -10.89 -3.47
N ARG A 68 21.17 -9.90 -2.78
CA ARG A 68 22.63 -9.72 -2.76
C ARG A 68 23.35 -10.79 -1.95
N VAL A 69 22.69 -11.39 -0.96
CA VAL A 69 23.26 -12.44 -0.11
C VAL A 69 23.03 -13.83 -0.72
N THR A 70 22.01 -13.98 -1.59
CA THR A 70 21.69 -15.25 -2.26
C THR A 70 22.19 -15.27 -3.70
N ASP A 71 23.15 -16.13 -4.02
CA ASP A 71 23.77 -16.22 -5.36
C ASP A 71 22.84 -16.77 -6.48
N PHE A 72 21.68 -17.33 -6.13
CA PHE A 72 20.83 -18.05 -7.09
C PHE A 72 19.61 -17.24 -7.54
N ARG A 73 19.60 -16.86 -8.84
CA ARG A 73 18.45 -16.22 -9.52
C ARG A 73 17.13 -16.97 -9.39
N ILE A 74 17.18 -18.30 -9.24
CA ILE A 74 16.00 -19.18 -9.13
C ILE A 74 15.17 -18.86 -7.86
N GLN A 75 15.80 -18.31 -6.81
CA GLN A 75 15.12 -17.99 -5.55
C GLN A 75 14.48 -16.60 -5.53
N ALA A 76 14.69 -15.77 -6.57
CA ALA A 76 14.26 -14.38 -6.53
C ALA A 76 12.74 -14.20 -6.45
N ALA A 77 11.99 -15.07 -7.12
CA ALA A 77 10.53 -15.06 -7.07
C ALA A 77 10.01 -15.47 -5.67
N ALA A 78 10.62 -16.50 -5.07
CA ALA A 78 10.27 -16.97 -3.73
C ALA A 78 10.54 -15.90 -2.67
N ILE A 79 11.73 -15.28 -2.71
CA ILE A 79 12.11 -14.19 -1.82
C ILE A 79 11.12 -13.03 -1.95
N ARG A 80 10.76 -12.65 -3.18
CA ARG A 80 9.79 -11.57 -3.40
C ARG A 80 8.41 -11.91 -2.82
N GLN A 81 7.97 -13.16 -2.94
CA GLN A 81 6.69 -13.60 -2.39
C GLN A 81 6.69 -13.57 -0.85
N GLU A 82 7.77 -14.01 -0.22
CA GLU A 82 7.94 -13.93 1.24
C GLU A 82 7.90 -12.47 1.72
N GLU A 83 8.69 -11.59 1.10
CA GLU A 83 8.70 -10.17 1.44
C GLU A 83 7.35 -9.49 1.17
N ARG A 84 6.61 -9.98 0.18
CA ARG A 84 5.26 -9.51 -0.10
C ARG A 84 4.30 -9.85 1.03
N CYS A 85 4.37 -11.07 1.59
CA CYS A 85 3.57 -11.47 2.75
C CYS A 85 3.85 -10.56 3.96
N ILE A 86 5.13 -10.35 4.29
CA ILE A 86 5.56 -9.43 5.37
C ILE A 86 4.97 -8.03 5.15
N THR A 87 4.95 -7.57 3.90
CA THR A 87 4.39 -6.26 3.59
C THR A 87 2.86 -6.19 3.80
N PHE A 88 2.13 -7.25 3.45
CA PHE A 88 0.69 -7.29 3.69
C PHE A 88 0.36 -7.33 5.18
N GLU A 89 1.15 -8.06 5.98
CA GLU A 89 1.03 -8.07 7.43
C GLU A 89 1.27 -6.67 8.01
N GLY A 90 2.37 -6.01 7.63
CA GLY A 90 2.64 -4.64 8.04
C GLY A 90 1.55 -3.66 7.63
N TYR A 91 0.96 -3.83 6.45
CA TYR A 91 -0.15 -3.00 6.00
C TYR A 91 -1.42 -3.24 6.85
N ALA A 92 -1.75 -4.48 7.15
CA ALA A 92 -2.86 -4.82 8.05
C ALA A 92 -2.67 -4.21 9.44
N THR A 93 -1.47 -4.32 10.02
CA THR A 93 -1.13 -3.71 11.31
C THR A 93 -1.31 -2.19 11.29
N ILE A 94 -0.82 -1.51 10.25
CA ILE A 94 -0.99 -0.06 10.09
C ILE A 94 -2.48 0.30 9.98
N ALA A 95 -3.27 -0.47 9.23
CA ALA A 95 -4.69 -0.19 9.02
C ALA A 95 -5.51 -0.31 10.32
N VAL A 96 -5.18 -1.28 11.18
CA VAL A 96 -5.86 -1.49 12.47
C VAL A 96 -5.36 -0.53 13.56
N GLY A 97 -4.04 -0.41 13.72
CA GLY A 97 -3.42 0.17 14.92
C GLY A 97 -3.00 1.64 14.83
N ASN A 98 -3.02 2.26 13.66
CA ASN A 98 -2.51 3.62 13.53
C ASN A 98 -3.58 4.66 13.92
N ASN A 99 -3.35 5.36 15.04
CA ASN A 99 -4.20 6.48 15.51
C ASN A 99 -4.33 7.64 14.50
N LYS A 100 -3.46 7.71 13.48
CA LYS A 100 -3.57 8.70 12.39
C LYS A 100 -4.58 8.29 11.31
N ASN A 101 -5.10 7.08 11.36
CA ASN A 101 -6.08 6.59 10.40
C ASN A 101 -7.40 7.33 10.55
N SER A 102 -7.97 7.75 9.42
CA SER A 102 -9.29 8.35 9.43
C SER A 102 -10.32 7.33 9.94
N ARG A 103 -11.44 7.82 10.50
CA ARG A 103 -12.59 6.96 10.83
C ARG A 103 -13.03 6.09 9.64
N PHE A 104 -12.89 6.62 8.43
CA PHE A 104 -13.27 5.96 7.19
C PHE A 104 -12.33 4.84 6.79
N MET A 105 -11.01 4.99 7.05
CA MET A 105 -10.08 3.89 6.82
C MET A 105 -10.37 2.73 7.78
N ARG A 106 -10.63 3.01 9.07
CA ARG A 106 -11.00 1.97 10.05
C ARG A 106 -12.31 1.29 9.68
N TRP A 107 -13.29 2.04 9.20
CA TRP A 107 -14.54 1.50 8.66
C TRP A 107 -14.30 0.61 7.44
N ALA A 108 -13.62 1.12 6.41
CA ALA A 108 -13.32 0.36 5.20
C ALA A 108 -12.53 -0.93 5.51
N TYR A 109 -11.57 -0.87 6.43
CA TYR A 109 -10.82 -2.05 6.86
C TYR A 109 -11.68 -3.05 7.64
N ARG A 110 -12.65 -2.58 8.45
CA ARG A 110 -13.61 -3.47 9.11
C ARG A 110 -14.46 -4.23 8.10
N VAL A 111 -14.86 -3.56 7.01
CA VAL A 111 -15.62 -4.17 5.91
C VAL A 111 -14.74 -5.07 5.04
N ILE A 112 -13.46 -4.74 4.91
CA ILE A 112 -12.46 -5.43 4.08
C ILE A 112 -11.42 -6.08 5.00
N PRO A 113 -11.75 -7.21 5.65
CA PRO A 113 -10.91 -7.78 6.72
C PRO A 113 -9.58 -8.35 6.21
N SER A 114 -9.48 -8.67 4.91
CA SER A 114 -8.25 -9.18 4.29
C SER A 114 -7.78 -8.27 3.17
N VAL A 115 -6.76 -7.48 3.47
CA VAL A 115 -6.12 -6.57 2.49
C VAL A 115 -5.49 -7.35 1.34
N ASN A 116 -4.90 -8.51 1.62
CA ASN A 116 -4.32 -9.38 0.61
C ASN A 116 -5.38 -9.86 -0.40
N GLN A 117 -6.53 -10.34 0.09
CA GLN A 117 -7.63 -10.77 -0.79
C GLN A 117 -8.23 -9.59 -1.55
N TRP A 118 -8.37 -8.44 -0.91
CA TRP A 118 -8.92 -7.24 -1.53
C TRP A 118 -8.06 -6.73 -2.69
N ILE A 119 -6.74 -6.75 -2.53
CA ILE A 119 -5.81 -6.30 -3.58
C ILE A 119 -5.75 -7.30 -4.73
N ASN A 120 -5.84 -8.60 -4.43
CA ASN A 120 -5.74 -9.67 -5.44
C ASN A 120 -7.09 -10.14 -6.01
N ARG A 121 -8.18 -9.44 -5.71
CA ARG A 121 -9.51 -9.82 -6.21
C ARG A 121 -9.59 -9.67 -7.73
N ARG A 122 -10.13 -10.69 -8.40
CA ARG A 122 -10.33 -10.70 -9.86
C ARG A 122 -11.69 -10.15 -10.30
N HIS A 123 -12.59 -9.90 -9.34
CA HIS A 123 -13.98 -9.52 -9.60
C HIS A 123 -14.40 -8.34 -8.72
N GLY A 124 -15.54 -7.74 -9.07
CA GLY A 124 -16.21 -6.70 -8.29
C GLY A 124 -15.60 -5.32 -8.45
N ASP A 125 -15.35 -4.87 -9.68
CA ASP A 125 -14.69 -3.59 -9.97
C ASP A 125 -15.14 -2.44 -9.09
N MET A 126 -14.19 -1.56 -8.76
CA MET A 126 -14.51 -0.36 -7.99
C MET A 126 -15.49 0.51 -8.79
N SER A 127 -16.67 0.74 -8.22
CA SER A 127 -17.63 1.73 -8.71
C SER A 127 -17.60 2.98 -7.83
N PHE A 128 -18.08 4.09 -8.39
CA PHE A 128 -18.21 5.35 -7.65
C PHE A 128 -19.06 5.19 -6.37
N HIS A 129 -20.18 4.47 -6.44
CA HIS A 129 -21.06 4.25 -5.29
C HIS A 129 -20.42 3.36 -4.22
N LEU A 130 -19.67 2.32 -4.62
CA LEU A 130 -18.95 1.48 -3.68
C LEU A 130 -17.85 2.27 -2.97
N ALA A 131 -17.13 3.12 -3.71
CA ALA A 131 -16.12 4.01 -3.16
C ALA A 131 -16.72 4.99 -2.14
N GLN A 132 -17.88 5.58 -2.46
CA GLN A 132 -18.64 6.44 -1.57
C GLN A 132 -19.02 5.73 -0.26
N TRP A 133 -19.64 4.56 -0.37
CA TRP A 133 -20.05 3.76 0.79
C TRP A 133 -18.87 3.36 1.69
N LEU A 134 -17.75 2.93 1.11
CA LEU A 134 -16.54 2.58 1.87
C LEU A 134 -15.86 3.80 2.52
N THR A 135 -16.00 4.99 1.92
CA THR A 135 -15.38 6.22 2.44
C THR A 135 -16.33 7.09 3.25
N GLY A 136 -17.58 6.66 3.44
CA GLY A 136 -18.60 7.39 4.20
C GLY A 136 -18.95 8.75 3.60
N HIS A 137 -19.00 8.80 2.27
CA HIS A 137 -19.45 9.93 1.44
C HIS A 137 -20.69 9.55 0.65
#